data_AF-A0A010SSH9-F1
#
_entry.id   AF-A0A010SSH9-F1
#
_cell.length_a   1.000
_cell.length_b   1.000
_cell.length_c   1.000
_cell.angle_alpha   90.00
_cell.angle_beta   90.00
_cell.angle_gamma   90.00
#
_symmetry.space_group_name_H-M   'P 1'
#
loop_
_entity.id
_entity.type
_entity.pdbx_description
1 polymer ?
#
loop_
_entity_poly.entity_id
_entity_poly.type
_entity_poly.pdbx_seq_one_letter_code
_entity_poly.pdbx_strand_id
1 'polypeptide(L)'
;MKKICCVVLAMLPLTAFAYPIDVQKQLNGLKIDYTTHDTARDMGAITLSNYSGKAAECTVAFRNGPELPRTRRVSLETGKSADLSARFNREIIKLYITLTCKPK
;
A
#
# COMPACT_ATOMS: atom_id res chain seq x y z
N MET A 1 -28.92 25.31 24.99
CA MET A 1 -28.97 23.92 24.47
C MET A 1 -27.88 23.60 23.42
N LYS A 2 -26.76 24.35 23.35
CA LYS A 2 -25.71 24.18 22.29
C LYS A 2 -24.38 23.61 22.80
N LYS A 3 -24.17 23.53 24.13
CA LYS A 3 -22.94 23.03 24.76
C LYS A 3 -22.94 21.51 25.04
N ILE A 4 -24.11 20.88 25.08
CA ILE A 4 -24.25 19.43 25.33
C ILE A 4 -23.89 18.61 24.09
N CYS A 5 -24.09 19.17 22.90
CA CYS A 5 -23.83 18.49 21.63
C CYS A 5 -22.34 18.14 21.43
N CYS A 6 -21.42 19.00 21.89
CA CYS A 6 -19.98 18.75 21.76
C CYS A 6 -19.47 17.62 22.66
N VAL A 7 -20.12 17.37 23.80
CA VAL A 7 -19.71 16.31 24.75
C VAL A 7 -20.02 14.92 24.20
N VAL A 8 -21.10 14.78 23.42
CA VAL A 8 -21.47 13.50 22.78
C VAL A 8 -20.50 13.12 21.66
N LEU A 9 -20.00 14.10 20.90
CA LEU A 9 -19.04 13.85 19.82
C LEU A 9 -17.67 13.37 20.35
N ALA A 10 -17.30 13.77 21.56
CA ALA A 10 -16.06 13.33 22.22
C ALA A 10 -16.12 11.87 22.73
N MET A 11 -17.31 11.27 22.81
CA MET A 11 -17.50 9.88 23.27
C MET A 11 -17.60 8.86 22.12
N LEU A 12 -17.48 9.30 20.86
CA LEU A 12 -17.42 8.37 19.74
C LEU A 12 -16.06 7.64 19.76
N PRO A 13 -16.04 6.30 19.82
CA PRO A 13 -14.80 5.55 19.75
C PRO A 13 -14.15 5.76 18.38
N LEU A 14 -13.02 6.46 18.35
CA LEU A 14 -12.19 6.72 17.17
C LEU A 14 -11.28 5.53 16.81
N THR A 15 -11.75 4.29 17.01
CA THR A 15 -10.91 3.11 16.77
C THR A 15 -10.94 2.75 15.29
N ALA A 16 -10.05 3.36 14.51
CA ALA A 16 -9.70 2.90 13.16
C ALA A 16 -8.66 1.79 13.27
N PHE A 17 -9.10 0.53 13.10
CA PHE A 17 -8.20 -0.62 13.06
C PHE A 17 -7.67 -0.82 11.63
N ALA A 18 -6.54 -0.18 11.34
CA ALA A 18 -5.73 -0.48 10.18
C ALA A 18 -5.03 -1.84 10.38
N TYR A 19 -5.05 -2.71 9.37
CA TYR A 19 -4.23 -3.91 9.43
C TYR A 19 -2.75 -3.54 9.23
N PRO A 20 -1.81 -4.20 9.92
CA PRO A 20 -0.39 -3.93 9.74
C PRO A 20 0.07 -4.31 8.33
N ILE A 21 0.90 -3.45 7.73
CA ILE A 21 1.50 -3.65 6.40
C ILE A 21 3.02 -3.69 6.54
N ASP A 22 3.63 -4.74 6.01
CA ASP A 22 5.07 -4.96 6.01
C ASP A 22 5.59 -4.92 4.57
N VAL A 23 6.50 -3.99 4.28
CA VAL A 23 7.02 -3.76 2.92
C VAL A 23 8.50 -4.11 2.87
N GLN A 24 8.82 -5.15 2.10
CA GLN A 24 10.19 -5.49 1.74
C GLN A 24 10.52 -4.87 0.39
N LYS A 25 11.59 -4.08 0.34
CA LYS A 25 11.99 -3.34 -0.86
C LYS A 25 13.35 -3.77 -1.40
N GLN A 26 13.42 -3.98 -2.70
CA GLN A 26 14.64 -4.21 -3.47
C GLN A 26 14.64 -3.25 -4.66
N LEU A 27 15.33 -2.11 -4.51
CA LEU A 27 15.22 -0.99 -5.46
C LEU A 27 16.42 -0.86 -6.41
N ASN A 28 17.46 -1.68 -6.26
CA ASN A 28 18.62 -1.73 -7.17
C ASN A 28 19.25 -0.35 -7.48
N GLY A 29 19.35 0.51 -6.47
CA GLY A 29 19.90 1.87 -6.60
C GLY A 29 18.94 2.92 -7.17
N LEU A 30 17.69 2.55 -7.48
CA LEU A 30 16.65 3.48 -7.89
C LEU A 30 16.07 4.23 -6.69
N LYS A 31 15.73 5.50 -6.91
CA LYS A 31 15.00 6.35 -5.95
C LYS A 31 13.49 6.18 -6.19
N ILE A 32 12.94 5.08 -5.69
CA ILE A 32 11.50 4.80 -5.71
C ILE A 32 10.96 4.97 -4.30
N ASP A 33 9.98 5.85 -4.14
CA ASP A 33 9.20 5.96 -2.92
C ASP A 33 7.90 5.17 -3.06
N TYR A 34 7.32 4.81 -1.91
CA TYR A 34 6.06 4.10 -1.86
C TYR A 34 5.18 4.56 -0.70
N THR A 35 3.87 4.48 -0.91
CA THR A 35 2.85 4.72 0.10
C THR A 35 1.87 3.55 0.08
N THR A 36 1.66 2.91 1.21
CA THR A 36 0.69 1.80 1.33
C THR A 36 -0.64 2.30 1.85
N HIS A 37 -1.72 1.67 1.41
CA HIS A 37 -3.08 2.04 1.83
C HIS A 37 -3.88 0.81 2.25
N ASP A 38 -4.68 0.97 3.31
CA ASP A 38 -5.55 -0.03 3.90
C ASP A 38 -7.04 0.28 3.64
N THR A 39 -7.34 0.66 2.39
CA THR A 39 -8.65 1.22 1.99
C THR A 39 -9.83 0.25 2.16
N ALA A 40 -9.58 -1.07 2.16
CA ALA A 40 -10.57 -2.08 2.45
C ALA A 40 -9.94 -3.30 3.13
N ARG A 41 -10.75 -4.02 3.93
CA ARG A 41 -10.28 -5.16 4.74
C ARG A 41 -9.77 -6.33 3.92
N ASP A 42 -10.17 -6.49 2.66
CA ASP A 42 -9.78 -7.58 1.76
C ASP A 42 -8.88 -7.09 0.60
N MET A 43 -8.36 -5.87 0.66
CA MET A 43 -7.63 -5.26 -0.45
C MET A 43 -6.33 -4.62 0.01
N GLY A 44 -5.21 -5.05 -0.58
CA GLY A 44 -3.92 -4.39 -0.42
C GLY A 44 -3.69 -3.38 -1.55
N ALA A 45 -3.22 -2.18 -1.20
CA ALA A 45 -2.90 -1.14 -2.16
C ALA A 45 -1.57 -0.45 -1.85
N ILE A 46 -0.84 -0.07 -2.90
CA ILE A 46 0.40 0.68 -2.82
C ILE A 46 0.53 1.65 -4.00
N THR A 47 0.90 2.88 -3.70
CA THR A 47 1.32 3.88 -4.69
C THR A 47 2.83 3.86 -4.76
N LEU A 48 3.39 3.83 -5.96
CA LEU A 48 4.82 3.94 -6.22
C LEU A 48 5.10 5.26 -6.91
N SER A 49 6.21 5.92 -6.57
CA SER A 49 6.67 7.17 -7.20
C SER A 49 8.14 7.06 -7.60
N ASN A 50 8.45 7.30 -8.87
CA ASN A 50 9.81 7.24 -9.38
C ASN A 50 10.48 8.62 -9.39
N TYR A 51 11.42 8.84 -8.47
CA TYR A 51 12.25 10.04 -8.37
C TYR A 51 13.67 9.82 -8.87
N SER A 52 13.95 8.67 -9.50
CA SER A 52 15.24 8.39 -10.11
C SER A 52 15.36 9.11 -11.46
N GLY A 53 16.58 9.29 -11.96
CA GLY A 53 16.80 9.88 -13.29
C GLY A 53 16.50 8.95 -14.46
N LYS A 54 15.95 7.75 -14.22
CA LYS A 54 15.74 6.70 -15.24
C LYS A 54 14.38 6.02 -15.05
N ALA A 55 13.84 5.47 -16.13
CA ALA A 55 12.65 4.62 -16.05
C ALA A 55 12.95 3.33 -15.27
N ALA A 56 11.94 2.78 -14.61
CA ALA A 56 12.04 1.59 -13.79
C ALA A 56 10.93 0.60 -14.11
N GLU A 57 11.26 -0.69 -14.15
CA GLU A 57 10.29 -1.77 -14.13
C GLU A 57 10.13 -2.28 -12.70
N CYS A 58 8.93 -2.11 -12.14
CA CYS A 58 8.60 -2.50 -10.78
C CYS A 58 7.63 -3.68 -10.76
N THR A 59 7.91 -4.63 -9.87
CA THR A 59 7.06 -5.78 -9.55
C THR A 59 6.67 -5.68 -8.08
N VAL A 60 5.37 -5.81 -7.82
CA VAL A 60 4.79 -5.78 -6.48
C VAL A 60 4.06 -7.09 -6.24
N ALA A 61 4.50 -7.86 -5.24
CA ALA A 61 3.82 -9.08 -4.80
C ALA A 61 3.11 -8.84 -3.47
N PHE A 62 1.79 -8.92 -3.47
CA PHE A 62 0.95 -8.82 -2.29
C PHE A 62 0.67 -10.21 -1.72
N ARG A 63 0.83 -10.40 -0.41
CA ARG A 63 0.60 -11.69 0.27
C ARG A 63 -0.28 -11.50 1.50
N ASN A 64 -1.40 -12.22 1.53
CA ASN A 64 -2.30 -12.30 2.69
C ASN A 64 -2.25 -13.72 3.29
N GLY A 65 -1.41 -13.92 4.31
CA GLY A 65 -1.31 -15.19 5.04
C GLY A 65 -1.12 -16.42 4.11
N PRO A 66 -1.97 -17.46 4.23
CA PRO A 66 -1.88 -18.68 3.41
C PRO A 66 -2.49 -18.53 2.00
N GLU A 67 -3.06 -17.38 1.64
CA GLU A 67 -3.53 -17.16 0.27
C GLU A 67 -2.36 -17.05 -0.71
N LEU A 68 -2.60 -17.47 -1.96
CA LEU A 68 -1.62 -17.34 -3.04
C LEU A 68 -1.26 -15.86 -3.26
N PRO A 69 0.04 -15.54 -3.38
CA PRO A 69 0.49 -14.18 -3.68
C PRO A 69 -0.13 -13.63 -4.96
N ARG A 70 -0.52 -12.36 -4.93
CA ARG A 70 -1.01 -11.63 -6.10
C ARG A 70 0.09 -10.68 -6.56
N THR A 71 0.60 -10.87 -7.77
CA THR A 71 1.69 -10.05 -8.31
C THR A 71 1.17 -9.07 -9.36
N ARG A 72 1.59 -7.81 -9.25
CA ARG A 72 1.36 -6.75 -10.23
C ARG A 72 2.70 -6.23 -10.75
N ARG A 73 2.72 -5.77 -12.00
CA ARG A 73 3.91 -5.19 -12.63
C ARG A 73 3.56 -3.86 -13.25
N VAL A 74 4.50 -2.93 -13.26
CA VAL A 74 4.33 -1.60 -13.86
C VAL A 74 5.66 -1.05 -14.36
N SER A 75 5.61 -0.34 -15.49
CA SER A 75 6.71 0.50 -15.97
C SER A 75 6.48 1.91 -15.44
N LEU A 76 7.40 2.41 -14.63
CA LEU A 76 7.36 3.74 -14.03
C LEU A 76 8.40 4.63 -14.72
N GLU A 77 7.93 5.56 -15.54
CA GLU A 77 8.77 6.61 -16.11
C GLU A 77 9.29 7.57 -15.02
N THR A 78 10.38 8.29 -15.31
CA THR A 78 10.96 9.28 -14.41
C THR A 78 9.94 10.36 -14.03
N GLY A 79 9.80 10.64 -12.73
CA GLY A 79 8.87 11.64 -12.20
C GLY A 79 7.41 11.22 -12.23
N LYS A 80 7.10 9.96 -12.56
CA LYS A 80 5.73 9.43 -12.57
C LYS A 80 5.45 8.57 -11.34
N SER A 81 4.16 8.45 -11.05
CA SER A 81 3.62 7.59 -10.02
C SER A 81 2.60 6.62 -10.59
N ALA A 82 2.43 5.47 -9.93
CA ALA A 82 1.45 4.47 -10.31
C ALA A 82 0.85 3.80 -9.08
N ASP A 83 -0.45 3.54 -9.15
CA ASP A 83 -1.20 2.84 -8.11
C ASP A 83 -1.37 1.38 -8.47
N LEU A 84 -1.08 0.50 -7.51
CA LEU A 84 -1.18 -0.93 -7.65
C LEU A 84 -2.00 -1.49 -6.51
N SER A 85 -2.90 -2.42 -6.84
CA SER A 85 -3.72 -3.08 -5.85
C SER A 85 -4.00 -4.54 -6.17
N ALA A 86 -4.34 -5.27 -5.12
CA ALA A 86 -4.77 -6.66 -5.18
C ALA A 86 -5.88 -6.90 -4.18
N ARG A 87 -6.96 -7.53 -4.65
CA ARG A 87 -8.05 -8.02 -3.82
C ARG A 87 -7.82 -9.49 -3.48
N PHE A 88 -8.11 -9.85 -2.24
CA PHE A 88 -8.03 -11.19 -1.68
C PHE A 88 -9.42 -11.76 -1.46
N ASN A 89 -9.49 -13.07 -1.26
CA ASN A 89 -10.77 -13.74 -0.98
C ASN A 89 -11.14 -13.66 0.51
N ARG A 90 -10.16 -13.42 1.38
CA ARG A 90 -10.34 -13.28 2.84
C ARG A 90 -9.89 -11.90 3.30
N GLU A 91 -10.39 -11.51 4.46
CA GLU A 91 -9.91 -10.31 5.15
C GLU A 91 -8.41 -10.45 5.48
N ILE A 92 -7.71 -9.32 5.42
CA ILE A 92 -6.29 -9.17 5.65
C ILE A 92 -6.08 -8.97 7.15
N ILE A 93 -5.36 -9.91 7.77
CA ILE A 93 -4.91 -9.77 9.17
C ILE A 93 -3.57 -9.03 9.20
N LYS A 94 -2.68 -9.35 8.28
CA LYS A 94 -1.40 -8.67 8.06
C LYS A 94 -1.03 -8.78 6.59
N LEU A 95 -0.71 -7.65 5.96
CA LEU A 95 -0.32 -7.60 4.56
C LEU A 95 1.20 -7.60 4.43
N TYR A 96 1.74 -8.51 3.62
CA TYR A 96 3.14 -8.46 3.21
C TYR A 96 3.22 -8.03 1.75
N ILE A 97 4.04 -7.01 1.48
CA ILE A 97 4.29 -6.51 0.13
C ILE A 97 5.78 -6.66 -0.17
N THR A 98 6.10 -7.40 -1.23
CA THR A 98 7.46 -7.41 -1.79
C THR A 98 7.49 -6.48 -3.00
N LEU A 99 8.25 -5.39 -2.90
CA LEU A 99 8.50 -4.43 -3.96
C LEU A 99 9.89 -4.65 -4.54
N THR A 100 9.96 -4.98 -5.82
CA THR A 100 11.22 -5.14 -6.53
C THR A 100 11.21 -4.25 -7.77
N CYS A 101 12.16 -3.32 -7.86
CA CYS A 101 12.31 -2.44 -9.02
C CYS A 101 13.68 -2.62 -9.66
N LYS A 102 13.72 -2.59 -10.98
CA LYS A 102 14.95 -2.66 -11.77
C LYS A 102 14.99 -1.51 -12.77
N PRO A 103 16.16 -0.93 -13.07
CA PRO A 103 16.27 0.01 -14.18
C PRO A 103 15.79 -0.64 -15.47
N LYS A 104 15.04 0.11 -16.25
CA LYS A 104 14.61 -0.27 -17.59
C LYS A 104 15.72 -0.03 -18.61
#